data_AF-A0A8H5B063-F1
#
_entry.id   AF-A0A8H5B063-F1
#
_cell.length_a   1.000
_cell.length_b   1.000
_cell.length_c   1.000
_cell.angle_alpha   90.00
_cell.angle_beta   90.00
_cell.angle_gamma   90.00
#
_symmetry.space_group_name_H-M   'P 1'
#
loop_
_entity.id
_entity.type
_entity.pdbx_description
1 polymer ?
#
loop_
_entity_poly.entity_id
_entity_poly.type
_entity_poly.pdbx_seq_one_letter_code
_entity_poly.pdbx_strand_id
1 'polypeptide(L)'
;MAPPVKQSQLMKRLPVKEIIRGAGKDGPGMLACMTELDARLLKDNTVYHEHCREILDIFLTFFKVPVPEEYNGSLVKLLHVSLSGVTGIARWCQRPSASETVKAATSLRLLGASKEYTAWSAWILAHSRAAADKTEFLDSYFLTCSLFRSLLTAFPTIRSELVKDRNMLKVAITMWTGYSPDHPLIYYAWERNRDPSVDEVDVAMAVFHAVAMANWDGIVDAILDETVCSTAMFVEGTIQRLMRLPSINKIEYLANLPDTTSEIANIRITIMVTHRLMTTSPTLYSMFMDQNTPQLYIKVLSRLTDKIFHLNFPLSGDIIEARQTRITELTELAGDIVQWPTMTSSSVLKNIKSIMSSGATELLGHSYPLLSTDDTRGLEAFNTIFETLRSYALYPQVISSFIKELEWYRIGRANDPEDGPNPREGLVNNTCLSLHSHFPILTDERERLCDNIHVYKPTVATLN
;
A
#
# COMPACT_ATOMS: atom_id res chain seq x y z
N MET A 1 38.22 -31.37 8.40
CA MET A 1 36.97 -30.57 8.48
C MET A 1 35.85 -31.49 8.95
N ALA A 2 35.26 -31.24 10.13
CA ALA A 2 34.10 -31.98 10.61
C ALA A 2 32.82 -31.46 9.93
N PRO A 3 31.79 -32.29 9.72
CA PRO A 3 30.59 -31.87 8.97
C PRO A 3 29.78 -30.81 9.75
N PRO A 4 29.14 -29.85 9.07
CA PRO A 4 28.44 -28.70 9.67
C PRO A 4 27.33 -29.10 10.67
N VAL A 5 26.78 -30.32 10.55
CA VAL A 5 25.70 -30.82 11.41
C VAL A 5 26.16 -31.10 12.86
N LYS A 6 27.40 -31.58 13.07
CA LYS A 6 27.91 -31.87 14.43
C LYS A 6 28.15 -30.60 15.24
N GLN A 7 28.59 -29.52 14.58
CA GLN A 7 28.90 -28.25 15.23
C GLN A 7 27.62 -27.53 15.68
N SER A 8 26.55 -27.54 14.88
CA SER A 8 25.25 -26.97 15.27
C SER A 8 24.61 -27.68 16.49
N GLN A 9 24.74 -29.01 16.60
CA GLN A 9 24.22 -29.75 17.75
C GLN A 9 25.01 -29.50 19.04
N LEU A 10 26.32 -29.26 18.93
CA LEU A 10 27.19 -28.88 20.05
C LEU A 10 26.83 -27.47 20.57
N MET A 11 26.62 -26.50 19.67
CA MET A 11 26.26 -25.13 20.03
C MET A 11 24.96 -25.03 20.85
N LYS A 12 23.95 -25.84 20.51
CA LYS A 12 22.66 -25.90 21.24
C LYS A 12 22.78 -26.35 22.69
N ARG A 13 23.88 -27.03 23.05
CA ARG A 13 24.12 -27.53 24.42
C ARG A 13 24.96 -26.58 25.27
N LEU A 14 25.56 -25.55 24.68
CA LEU A 14 26.37 -24.58 25.41
C LEU A 14 25.51 -23.65 26.28
N PRO A 15 25.98 -23.25 27.47
CA PRO A 15 25.35 -22.19 28.26
C PRO A 15 25.28 -20.87 27.47
N VAL A 16 24.21 -20.11 27.65
CA VAL A 16 24.00 -18.82 26.97
C VAL A 16 25.18 -17.87 27.16
N LYS A 17 25.74 -17.80 28.37
CA LYS A 17 26.92 -16.96 28.68
C LYS A 17 28.15 -17.32 27.85
N GLU A 18 28.35 -18.60 27.52
CA GLU A 18 29.47 -19.01 26.67
C GLU A 18 29.26 -18.62 25.20
N ILE A 19 28.00 -18.64 24.75
CA ILE A 19 27.62 -18.20 23.41
C ILE A 19 27.77 -16.69 23.28
N ILE A 20 27.31 -15.90 24.26
CA ILE A 20 27.52 -14.44 24.32
C ILE A 20 29.02 -14.13 24.24
N ARG A 21 29.83 -14.79 25.07
CA ARG A 21 31.29 -14.61 25.05
C ARG A 21 31.92 -15.02 23.71
N GLY A 22 31.41 -16.07 23.07
CA GLY A 22 31.87 -16.53 21.76
C GLY A 22 31.46 -15.61 20.61
N ALA A 23 30.30 -14.96 20.72
CA ALA A 23 29.78 -14.01 19.75
C ALA A 23 30.49 -12.64 19.84
N GLY A 24 30.98 -12.26 21.02
CA GLY A 24 31.74 -11.03 21.23
C GLY A 24 33.26 -11.14 20.96
N LYS A 25 33.76 -12.27 20.46
CA LYS A 25 35.19 -12.47 20.14
C LYS A 25 35.40 -12.56 18.64
N ASP A 26 36.34 -11.77 18.13
CA ASP A 26 36.81 -11.89 16.75
C ASP A 26 37.42 -13.30 16.53
N GLY A 27 36.81 -14.09 15.65
CA GLY A 27 37.31 -15.42 15.33
C GLY A 27 36.37 -16.31 14.51
N PRO A 28 36.85 -17.47 14.04
CA PRO A 28 36.13 -18.35 13.11
C PRO A 28 34.85 -18.98 13.68
N GLY A 29 34.63 -18.92 15.00
CA GLY A 29 33.42 -19.41 15.67
C GLY A 29 32.33 -18.34 15.86
N MET A 30 32.63 -17.07 15.60
CA MET A 30 31.77 -15.92 15.93
C MET A 30 30.41 -15.99 15.24
N LEU A 31 30.41 -16.22 13.92
CA LEU A 31 29.17 -16.33 13.13
C LEU A 31 28.25 -17.44 13.69
N ALA A 32 28.82 -18.60 14.02
CA ALA A 32 28.06 -19.71 14.59
C ALA A 32 27.46 -19.36 15.98
N CYS A 33 28.21 -18.63 16.82
CA CYS A 33 27.71 -18.13 18.10
C CYS A 33 26.58 -17.11 17.92
N MET A 34 26.72 -16.17 16.99
CA MET A 34 25.70 -15.17 16.71
C MET A 34 24.42 -15.79 16.14
N THR A 35 24.54 -16.74 15.20
CA THR A 35 23.38 -17.46 14.65
C THR A 35 22.66 -18.27 15.72
N GLU A 36 23.39 -18.94 16.62
CA GLU A 36 22.77 -19.66 17.74
C GLU A 36 22.13 -18.69 18.75
N LEU A 37 22.75 -17.53 19.00
CA LEU A 37 22.19 -16.50 19.88
C LEU A 37 20.87 -15.96 19.34
N ASP A 38 20.80 -15.64 18.05
CA ASP A 38 19.57 -15.23 17.35
C ASP A 38 18.49 -16.33 17.44
N ALA A 39 18.86 -17.58 17.16
CA ALA A 39 17.95 -18.72 17.27
C ALA A 39 17.39 -18.93 18.68
N ARG A 40 18.15 -18.59 19.73
CA ARG A 40 17.71 -18.66 21.13
C ARG A 40 16.79 -17.51 21.50
N LEU A 41 17.05 -16.30 21.02
CA LEU A 41 16.15 -15.15 21.23
C LEU A 41 14.74 -15.41 20.69
N LEU A 42 14.63 -16.16 19.59
CA LEU A 42 13.35 -16.55 19.01
C LEU A 42 12.60 -17.60 19.85
N LYS A 43 13.31 -18.39 20.67
CA LYS A 43 12.75 -19.57 21.38
C LYS A 43 12.57 -19.39 22.88
N ASP A 44 13.50 -18.70 23.53
CA ASP A 44 13.55 -18.57 24.99
C ASP A 44 13.46 -17.10 25.41
N ASN A 45 12.39 -16.79 26.15
CA ASN A 45 11.99 -15.43 26.45
C ASN A 45 12.76 -14.82 27.63
N THR A 46 13.44 -15.63 28.44
CA THR A 46 14.21 -15.17 29.61
C THR A 46 15.62 -14.71 29.24
N VAL A 47 16.17 -15.26 28.16
CA VAL A 47 17.55 -15.01 27.68
C VAL A 47 17.81 -13.53 27.47
N TYR A 48 16.90 -12.83 26.79
CA TYR A 48 17.08 -11.38 26.59
C TYR A 48 16.87 -10.60 27.88
N HIS A 49 15.92 -10.98 28.74
CA HIS A 49 15.69 -10.26 29.98
C HIS A 49 16.94 -10.20 30.87
N GLU A 50 17.67 -11.31 30.96
CA GLU A 50 18.85 -11.43 31.82
C GLU A 50 20.12 -10.78 31.22
N HIS A 51 20.22 -10.72 29.90
CA HIS A 51 21.43 -10.33 29.17
C HIS A 51 21.20 -9.22 28.11
N CYS A 52 20.14 -8.42 28.27
CA CYS A 52 19.63 -7.53 27.21
C CYS A 52 20.68 -6.61 26.59
N ARG A 53 21.51 -6.01 27.45
CA ARG A 53 22.55 -5.06 27.05
C ARG A 53 23.68 -5.75 26.28
N GLU A 54 24.22 -6.84 26.82
CA GLU A 54 25.35 -7.57 26.23
C GLU A 54 24.97 -8.15 24.86
N ILE A 55 23.78 -8.72 24.75
CA ILE A 55 23.27 -9.31 23.50
C ILE A 55 23.08 -8.22 22.44
N LEU A 56 22.47 -7.09 22.82
CA LEU A 56 22.26 -5.98 21.89
C LEU A 56 23.58 -5.39 21.41
N ASP A 57 24.53 -5.16 22.32
CA ASP A 57 25.84 -4.59 21.97
C ASP A 57 26.62 -5.50 21.00
N ILE A 58 26.51 -6.83 21.13
CA ILE A 58 27.10 -7.78 20.18
C ILE A 58 26.56 -7.56 18.77
N PHE A 59 25.23 -7.54 18.59
CA PHE A 59 24.66 -7.36 17.26
C PHE A 59 24.97 -5.98 16.68
N LEU A 60 25.00 -4.93 17.52
CA LEU A 60 25.30 -3.57 17.09
C LEU A 60 26.76 -3.35 16.69
N THR A 61 27.70 -4.14 17.21
CA THR A 61 29.14 -3.98 16.94
C THR A 61 29.49 -4.08 15.44
N PHE A 62 28.65 -4.77 14.66
CA PHE A 62 28.84 -4.98 13.23
C PHE A 62 28.22 -3.89 12.36
N PHE A 63 27.38 -3.01 12.91
CA PHE A 63 26.89 -1.84 12.19
C PHE A 63 27.90 -0.69 12.29
N LYS A 64 29.01 -0.78 11.55
CA LYS A 64 29.91 0.35 11.28
C LYS A 64 29.61 0.90 9.90
N VAL A 65 29.69 2.22 9.68
CA VAL A 65 29.39 2.81 8.35
C VAL A 65 30.09 2.02 7.22
N PRO A 66 29.35 1.56 6.19
CA PRO A 66 29.92 0.71 5.15
C PRO A 66 31.07 1.41 4.42
N VAL A 67 32.24 0.76 4.40
CA VAL A 67 33.38 1.13 3.53
C VAL A 67 33.38 0.15 2.36
N PRO A 68 33.15 0.60 1.11
CA PRO A 68 33.00 -0.30 -0.04
C PRO A 68 34.16 -1.29 -0.26
N GLU A 69 35.37 -0.89 0.14
CA GLU A 69 36.61 -1.64 -0.01
C GLU A 69 36.75 -2.82 0.97
N GLU A 70 35.98 -2.81 2.07
CA GLU A 70 36.00 -3.87 3.10
C GLU A 70 34.94 -4.95 2.88
N TYR A 71 34.23 -4.87 1.75
CA TYR A 71 33.13 -5.78 1.44
C TYR A 71 33.63 -7.19 1.10
N ASN A 72 33.32 -8.14 1.97
CA ASN A 72 33.49 -9.57 1.69
C ASN A 72 32.24 -10.34 2.14
N GLY A 73 31.99 -11.50 1.53
CA GLY A 73 30.79 -12.31 1.79
C GLY A 73 30.63 -12.79 3.24
N SER A 74 31.70 -12.77 4.05
CA SER A 74 31.63 -13.09 5.48
C SER A 74 31.04 -11.92 6.30
N LEU A 75 31.39 -10.68 5.96
CA LEU A 75 30.82 -9.48 6.59
C LEU A 75 29.32 -9.37 6.31
N VAL A 76 28.87 -9.67 5.08
CA VAL A 76 27.45 -9.71 4.71
C VAL A 76 26.67 -10.66 5.60
N LYS A 77 27.17 -11.88 5.78
CA LYS A 77 26.52 -12.89 6.63
C LYS A 77 26.43 -12.43 8.09
N LEU A 78 27.47 -11.78 8.61
CA LEU A 78 27.45 -11.22 9.96
C LEU A 78 26.43 -10.10 10.08
N LEU A 79 26.36 -9.20 9.10
CA LEU A 79 25.36 -8.14 9.05
C LEU A 79 23.94 -8.70 8.96
N HIS A 80 23.71 -9.73 8.14
CA HIS A 80 22.42 -10.40 8.07
C HIS A 80 22.00 -10.98 9.42
N VAL A 81 22.92 -11.69 10.10
CA VAL A 81 22.65 -12.21 11.44
C VAL A 81 22.43 -11.08 12.45
N SER A 82 23.15 -9.96 12.35
CA SER A 82 22.93 -8.79 13.20
C SER A 82 21.57 -8.12 12.98
N LEU A 83 21.14 -7.93 11.73
CA LEU A 83 19.81 -7.37 11.42
C LEU A 83 18.72 -8.33 11.93
N SER A 84 18.91 -9.64 11.81
CA SER A 84 17.99 -10.66 12.33
C SER A 84 17.90 -10.59 13.86
N GLY A 85 19.06 -10.56 14.53
CA GLY A 85 19.13 -10.43 15.99
C GLY A 85 18.45 -9.17 16.52
N VAL A 86 18.71 -8.02 15.88
CA VAL A 86 18.02 -6.76 16.24
C VAL A 86 16.52 -6.84 15.99
N THR A 87 16.10 -7.48 14.89
CA THR A 87 14.67 -7.75 14.63
C THR A 87 14.06 -8.59 15.74
N GLY A 88 14.71 -9.68 16.14
CA GLY A 88 14.28 -10.56 17.23
C GLY A 88 14.12 -9.80 18.55
N ILE A 89 15.09 -8.94 18.88
CA ILE A 89 15.04 -8.05 20.06
C ILE A 89 13.87 -7.09 19.98
N ALA A 90 13.68 -6.40 18.85
CA ALA A 90 12.57 -5.47 18.66
C ALA A 90 11.21 -6.15 18.83
N ARG A 91 11.04 -7.35 18.25
CA ARG A 91 9.84 -8.19 18.42
C ARG A 91 9.64 -8.63 19.87
N TRP A 92 10.72 -8.99 20.58
CA TRP A 92 10.63 -9.32 22.00
C TRP A 92 10.12 -8.12 22.82
N CYS A 93 10.60 -6.90 22.54
CA CYS A 93 10.14 -5.68 23.21
C CYS A 93 8.67 -5.33 22.95
N GLN A 94 8.04 -5.83 21.88
CA GLN A 94 6.61 -5.64 21.64
C GLN A 94 5.73 -6.50 22.55
N ARG A 95 6.29 -7.50 23.24
CA ARG A 95 5.52 -8.42 24.06
C ARG A 95 4.98 -7.73 25.32
N PRO A 96 3.80 -8.13 25.81
CA PRO A 96 3.26 -7.62 27.07
C PRO A 96 4.16 -7.94 28.28
N SER A 97 4.91 -9.03 28.21
CA SER A 97 5.80 -9.49 29.30
C SER A 97 7.14 -8.76 29.37
N ALA A 98 7.49 -7.94 28.37
CA ALA A 98 8.74 -7.20 28.38
C ALA A 98 8.66 -6.02 29.36
N SER A 99 9.63 -5.93 30.28
CA SER A 99 9.74 -4.83 31.25
C SER A 99 9.96 -3.48 30.55
N GLU A 100 9.22 -2.45 30.97
CA GLU A 100 9.32 -1.10 30.40
C GLU A 100 10.73 -0.50 30.54
N THR A 101 11.42 -0.78 31.64
CA THR A 101 12.82 -0.36 31.84
C THR A 101 13.75 -0.97 30.79
N VAL A 102 13.54 -2.24 30.45
CA VAL A 102 14.32 -2.93 29.42
C VAL A 102 13.99 -2.36 28.04
N LYS A 103 12.70 -2.09 27.75
CA LYS A 103 12.30 -1.45 26.49
C LYS A 103 12.92 -0.07 26.31
N ALA A 104 12.90 0.76 27.34
CA ALA A 104 13.47 2.11 27.31
C ALA A 104 14.99 2.07 27.07
N ALA A 105 15.72 1.20 27.80
CA ALA A 105 17.16 1.03 27.61
C ALA A 105 17.52 0.51 26.20
N THR A 106 16.73 -0.46 25.71
CA THR A 106 16.87 -1.03 24.36
C THR A 106 16.63 0.04 23.29
N SER A 107 15.55 0.81 23.43
CA SER A 107 15.18 1.89 22.52
C SER A 107 16.29 2.95 22.42
N LEU A 108 16.82 3.42 23.56
CA LEU A 108 17.89 4.40 23.59
C LEU A 108 19.15 3.90 22.88
N ARG A 109 19.50 2.63 23.09
CA ARG A 109 20.70 2.03 22.50
C ARG A 109 20.55 1.80 21.00
N LEU A 110 19.39 1.32 20.55
CA LEU A 110 19.07 1.18 19.13
C LEU A 110 18.99 2.53 18.42
N LEU A 111 18.45 3.56 19.09
CA LEU A 111 18.43 4.92 18.54
C LEU A 111 19.85 5.44 18.30
N GLY A 112 20.76 5.19 19.24
CA GLY A 112 22.17 5.58 19.11
C GLY A 112 22.91 4.93 17.93
N ALA A 113 22.43 3.80 17.42
CA ALA A 113 23.00 3.08 16.27
C ALA A 113 22.13 3.20 14.99
N SER A 114 21.16 4.12 15.00
CA SER A 114 20.13 4.20 13.96
C SER A 114 20.65 4.58 12.58
N LYS A 115 21.65 5.46 12.52
CA LYS A 115 22.26 5.88 11.28
C LYS A 115 23.00 4.71 10.62
N GLU A 116 23.65 3.88 11.41
CA GLU A 116 24.50 2.80 10.95
C GLU A 116 23.69 1.64 10.37
N TYR A 117 22.67 1.13 11.09
CA TYR A 117 21.84 0.05 10.53
C TYR A 117 20.98 0.51 9.34
N THR A 118 20.61 1.80 9.30
CA THR A 118 19.87 2.36 8.18
C THR A 118 20.75 2.54 6.95
N ALA A 119 21.96 3.07 7.12
CA ALA A 119 22.97 3.15 6.05
C ALA A 119 23.30 1.77 5.50
N TRP A 120 23.49 0.76 6.36
CA TRP A 120 23.70 -0.63 5.93
C TRP A 120 22.52 -1.19 5.16
N SER A 121 21.30 -0.97 5.65
CA SER A 121 20.10 -1.46 4.97
C SER A 121 19.97 -0.86 3.58
N ALA A 122 20.17 0.47 3.44
CA ALA A 122 20.18 1.15 2.15
C ALA A 122 21.28 0.59 1.23
N TRP A 123 22.49 0.40 1.78
CA TRP A 123 23.64 -0.10 1.05
C TRP A 123 23.43 -1.54 0.56
N ILE A 124 22.98 -2.46 1.43
CA ILE A 124 22.75 -3.87 1.10
C ILE A 124 21.66 -3.98 0.04
N LEU A 125 20.56 -3.23 0.20
CA LEU A 125 19.49 -3.19 -0.80
C LEU A 125 20.00 -2.69 -2.15
N ALA A 126 20.81 -1.62 -2.18
CA ALA A 126 21.38 -1.12 -3.43
C ALA A 126 22.40 -2.09 -4.08
N HIS A 127 23.25 -2.74 -3.29
CA HIS A 127 24.28 -3.65 -3.79
C HIS A 127 23.70 -4.99 -4.25
N SER A 128 22.82 -5.59 -3.46
CA SER A 128 22.12 -6.82 -3.85
C SER A 128 21.20 -6.59 -5.06
N ARG A 129 20.69 -5.36 -5.23
CA ARG A 129 20.01 -4.93 -6.45
C ARG A 129 20.95 -4.87 -7.65
N ALA A 130 22.21 -4.46 -7.49
CA ALA A 130 23.16 -4.47 -8.60
C ALA A 130 23.66 -5.89 -8.92
N ALA A 131 23.67 -6.78 -7.93
CA ALA A 131 24.02 -8.19 -8.12
C ALA A 131 22.94 -8.89 -8.97
N ALA A 132 23.36 -9.68 -9.97
CA ALA A 132 22.45 -10.48 -10.78
C ALA A 132 21.79 -11.64 -9.99
N ASP A 133 22.16 -11.82 -8.72
CA ASP A 133 21.61 -12.85 -7.83
C ASP A 133 20.28 -12.38 -7.21
N LYS A 134 19.18 -12.89 -7.77
CA LYS A 134 17.82 -12.62 -7.28
C LYS A 134 17.61 -13.11 -5.84
N THR A 135 18.26 -14.19 -5.42
CA THR A 135 18.06 -14.77 -4.08
C THR A 135 18.69 -13.91 -3.01
N GLU A 136 19.91 -13.41 -3.24
CA GLU A 136 20.59 -12.51 -2.30
C GLU A 136 19.82 -11.21 -2.07
N PHE A 137 19.22 -10.65 -3.14
CA PHE A 137 18.33 -9.50 -3.01
C PHE A 137 17.10 -9.82 -2.17
N LEU A 138 16.42 -10.93 -2.43
CA LEU A 138 15.20 -11.33 -1.70
C LEU A 138 15.48 -11.49 -0.21
N ASP A 139 16.54 -12.20 0.16
CA ASP A 139 16.93 -12.40 1.57
C ASP A 139 17.20 -11.05 2.27
N SER A 140 17.95 -10.18 1.61
CA SER A 140 18.27 -8.85 2.13
C SER A 140 17.03 -7.95 2.24
N TYR A 141 16.14 -8.04 1.27
CA TYR A 141 14.88 -7.32 1.23
C TYR A 141 13.95 -7.75 2.37
N PHE A 142 13.78 -9.06 2.59
CA PHE A 142 12.93 -9.58 3.66
C PHE A 142 13.45 -9.19 5.03
N LEU A 143 14.76 -9.34 5.22
CA LEU A 143 15.41 -9.02 6.47
C LEU A 143 15.26 -7.55 6.84
N THR A 144 15.50 -6.65 5.89
CA THR A 144 15.33 -5.20 6.11
C THR A 144 13.87 -4.83 6.33
N CYS A 145 12.92 -5.40 5.57
CA CYS A 145 11.49 -5.18 5.76
C CYS A 145 11.05 -5.58 7.17
N SER A 146 11.46 -6.77 7.61
CA SER A 146 11.16 -7.31 8.93
C SER A 146 11.76 -6.46 10.06
N LEU A 147 13.01 -5.99 9.88
CA LEU A 147 13.68 -5.11 10.83
C LEU A 147 12.90 -3.81 11.02
N PHE A 148 12.63 -3.07 9.93
CA PHE A 148 12.00 -1.76 10.05
C PHE A 148 10.53 -1.86 10.47
N ARG A 149 9.79 -2.90 10.04
CA ARG A 149 8.46 -3.17 10.61
C ARG A 149 8.55 -3.35 12.13
N SER A 150 9.51 -4.15 12.61
CA SER A 150 9.65 -4.42 14.03
C SER A 150 10.07 -3.18 14.83
N LEU A 151 11.01 -2.39 14.32
CA LEU A 151 11.49 -1.16 14.98
C LEU A 151 10.41 -0.08 15.04
N LEU A 152 9.75 0.21 13.90
CA LEU A 152 8.75 1.27 13.79
C LEU A 152 7.49 0.97 14.62
N THR A 153 7.17 -0.31 14.82
CA THR A 153 6.07 -0.74 15.70
C THR A 153 6.48 -0.76 17.17
N ALA A 154 7.69 -1.20 17.50
CA ALA A 154 8.12 -1.37 18.89
C ALA A 154 8.46 -0.05 19.60
N PHE A 155 9.03 0.92 18.87
CA PHE A 155 9.70 2.06 19.49
C PHE A 155 9.28 3.39 18.85
N PRO A 156 8.31 4.12 19.44
CA PRO A 156 7.84 5.40 18.92
C PRO A 156 8.96 6.44 18.74
N THR A 157 9.93 6.49 19.65
CA THR A 157 11.08 7.41 19.58
C THR A 157 12.02 7.08 18.41
N ILE A 158 12.23 5.79 18.11
CA ILE A 158 13.02 5.40 16.94
C ILE A 158 12.26 5.77 15.68
N ARG A 159 10.94 5.53 15.64
CA ARG A 159 10.09 5.95 14.52
C ARG A 159 10.23 7.45 14.26
N SER A 160 10.09 8.31 15.27
CA SER A 160 10.16 9.76 15.07
C SER A 160 11.49 10.26 14.49
N GLU A 161 12.58 9.53 14.73
CA GLU A 161 13.91 9.91 14.23
C GLU A 161 14.23 9.27 12.89
N LEU A 162 13.92 7.99 12.69
CA LEU A 162 14.17 7.29 11.42
C LEU A 162 13.41 7.91 10.25
N VAL A 163 12.17 8.38 10.44
CA VAL A 163 11.38 8.96 9.35
C VAL A 163 11.97 10.26 8.77
N LYS A 164 12.94 10.88 9.46
CA LYS A 164 13.67 12.06 9.00
C LYS A 164 15.01 11.70 8.35
N ASP A 165 15.48 10.46 8.50
CA ASP A 165 16.79 10.04 8.02
C ASP A 165 16.78 9.79 6.51
N ARG A 166 17.76 10.36 5.79
CA ARG A 166 17.82 10.26 4.32
C ARG A 166 18.00 8.82 3.83
N ASN A 167 18.73 7.98 4.56
CA ASN A 167 18.88 6.58 4.17
C ASN A 167 17.58 5.82 4.42
N MET A 168 16.82 6.15 5.48
CA MET A 168 15.51 5.54 5.71
C MET A 168 14.52 5.85 4.60
N LEU A 169 14.52 7.09 4.09
CA LEU A 169 13.70 7.46 2.93
C LEU A 169 14.06 6.61 1.70
N LYS A 170 15.36 6.41 1.44
CA LYS A 170 15.83 5.53 0.35
C LYS A 170 15.43 4.08 0.54
N VAL A 171 15.54 3.56 1.77
CA VAL A 171 15.10 2.21 2.13
C VAL A 171 13.59 2.06 1.87
N ALA A 172 12.79 3.00 2.36
CA ALA A 172 11.34 2.99 2.16
C ALA A 172 10.98 2.98 0.67
N ILE A 173 11.58 3.85 -0.14
CA ILE A 173 11.36 3.89 -1.59
C ILE A 173 11.77 2.56 -2.24
N THR A 174 12.92 1.99 -1.86
CA THR A 174 13.37 0.70 -2.40
C THR A 174 12.40 -0.43 -2.07
N MET A 175 11.86 -0.45 -0.85
CA MET A 175 10.79 -1.37 -0.43
C MET A 175 9.51 -1.15 -1.23
N TRP A 176 9.16 0.10 -1.53
CA TRP A 176 7.98 0.42 -2.32
C TRP A 176 8.13 0.07 -3.81
N THR A 177 9.30 0.19 -4.42
CA THR A 177 9.43 -0.07 -5.85
C THR A 177 9.73 -1.51 -6.20
N GLY A 178 10.24 -2.31 -5.26
CA GLY A 178 10.73 -3.65 -5.55
C GLY A 178 11.88 -3.64 -6.57
N TYR A 179 12.45 -4.80 -6.90
CA TYR A 179 13.56 -4.91 -7.85
C TYR A 179 13.25 -5.77 -9.08
N SER A 180 12.61 -6.93 -8.90
CA SER A 180 12.55 -7.93 -9.96
C SER A 180 11.40 -7.69 -10.94
N PRO A 181 11.66 -7.52 -12.26
CA PRO A 181 10.62 -7.43 -13.29
C PRO A 181 9.67 -8.62 -13.31
N ASP A 182 10.15 -9.78 -12.88
CA ASP A 182 9.41 -11.05 -12.88
C ASP A 182 8.68 -11.33 -11.56
N HIS A 183 8.82 -10.48 -10.53
CA HIS A 183 8.23 -10.71 -9.21
C HIS A 183 7.16 -9.65 -8.90
N PRO A 184 5.94 -10.01 -8.47
CA PRO A 184 4.92 -9.04 -8.10
C PRO A 184 5.39 -8.07 -7.02
N LEU A 185 5.03 -6.80 -7.17
CA LEU A 185 5.37 -5.73 -6.22
C LEU A 185 4.70 -5.86 -4.85
N ILE A 186 3.83 -6.86 -4.64
CA ILE A 186 3.02 -7.03 -3.42
C ILE A 186 3.25 -8.43 -2.89
N TYR A 187 3.34 -8.56 -1.57
CA TYR A 187 3.75 -9.78 -0.90
C TYR A 187 5.08 -10.29 -1.42
N TYR A 188 5.97 -9.35 -1.75
CA TYR A 188 7.31 -9.64 -2.26
C TYR A 188 8.05 -10.59 -1.28
N ALA A 189 7.74 -10.43 0.02
CA ALA A 189 8.17 -11.23 1.17
C ALA A 189 7.64 -12.66 1.29
N TRP A 190 6.70 -13.08 0.42
CA TRP A 190 5.99 -14.37 0.53
C TRP A 190 5.28 -14.57 1.88
N GLU A 191 5.13 -13.50 2.66
CA GLU A 191 4.48 -13.49 3.97
C GLU A 191 3.05 -12.97 3.81
N ARG A 192 2.10 -13.90 3.71
CA ARG A 192 0.66 -13.62 3.74
C ARG A 192 -0.02 -14.77 4.49
N ASN A 193 -0.84 -14.45 5.49
CA ASN A 193 -1.63 -15.40 6.24
C ASN A 193 -2.48 -16.22 5.28
N ARG A 194 -2.51 -17.54 5.43
CA ARG A 194 -3.30 -18.40 4.54
C ARG A 194 -4.81 -18.24 4.74
N ASP A 195 -5.22 -17.63 5.85
CA ASP A 195 -6.62 -17.31 6.13
C ASP A 195 -7.14 -16.23 5.16
N PRO A 196 -8.10 -16.54 4.28
CA PRO A 196 -8.65 -15.57 3.34
C PRO A 196 -9.57 -14.53 3.98
N SER A 197 -10.00 -14.74 5.23
CA SER A 197 -10.86 -13.80 5.97
C SER A 197 -10.07 -12.65 6.61
N VAL A 198 -8.76 -12.83 6.80
CA VAL A 198 -7.87 -11.83 7.37
C VAL A 198 -7.39 -10.88 6.27
N ASP A 199 -7.70 -9.60 6.42
CA ASP A 199 -7.10 -8.51 5.66
C ASP A 199 -5.71 -8.23 6.24
N GLU A 200 -4.65 -8.40 5.45
CA GLU A 200 -3.27 -8.29 5.92
C GLU A 200 -2.49 -7.28 5.10
N VAL A 201 -1.81 -6.35 5.77
CA VAL A 201 -0.97 -5.38 5.08
C VAL A 201 0.37 -5.98 4.72
N ASP A 202 0.76 -5.86 3.45
CA ASP A 202 2.10 -6.19 2.98
C ASP A 202 3.17 -5.43 3.79
N VAL A 203 4.19 -6.15 4.26
CA VAL A 203 5.21 -5.58 5.18
C VAL A 203 5.87 -4.35 4.58
N ALA A 204 6.26 -4.40 3.30
CA ALA A 204 6.94 -3.30 2.64
C ALA A 204 6.02 -2.09 2.49
N MET A 205 4.75 -2.31 2.16
CA MET A 205 3.73 -1.26 2.14
C MET A 205 3.53 -0.63 3.51
N ALA A 206 3.47 -1.43 4.58
CA ALA A 206 3.33 -0.93 5.95
C ALA A 206 4.52 -0.04 6.35
N VAL A 207 5.75 -0.46 6.04
CA VAL A 207 6.97 0.32 6.33
C VAL A 207 6.98 1.62 5.55
N PHE A 208 6.77 1.58 4.24
CA PHE A 208 6.72 2.79 3.40
C PHE A 208 5.65 3.76 3.90
N HIS A 209 4.43 3.26 4.15
CA HIS A 209 3.32 4.05 4.65
C HIS A 209 3.65 4.71 5.99
N ALA A 210 4.26 3.98 6.93
CA ALA A 210 4.63 4.50 8.24
C ALA A 210 5.66 5.63 8.16
N VAL A 211 6.59 5.57 7.19
CA VAL A 211 7.59 6.61 6.92
C VAL A 211 6.94 7.80 6.22
N ALA A 212 6.18 7.56 5.16
CA ALA A 212 5.61 8.61 4.34
C ALA A 212 4.59 9.47 5.10
N MET A 213 3.75 8.85 5.94
CA MET A 213 2.80 9.58 6.79
C MET A 213 3.46 10.56 7.77
N ALA A 214 4.73 10.35 8.11
CA ALA A 214 5.46 11.24 9.02
C ALA A 214 6.31 12.28 8.28
N ASN A 215 6.58 12.10 6.98
CA ASN A 215 7.48 12.95 6.20
C ASN A 215 7.18 12.89 4.69
N TRP A 216 6.04 13.46 4.27
CA TRP A 216 5.65 13.48 2.86
C TRP A 216 6.62 14.28 1.99
N ASP A 217 7.06 15.45 2.47
CA ASP A 217 7.98 16.32 1.73
C ASP A 217 9.31 15.60 1.48
N GLY A 218 9.89 14.96 2.49
CA GLY A 218 11.12 14.19 2.34
C GLY A 218 10.99 12.99 1.40
N ILE A 219 9.83 12.30 1.40
CA ILE A 219 9.57 11.21 0.44
C ILE A 219 9.47 11.75 -1.00
N VAL A 220 8.75 12.85 -1.20
CA VAL A 220 8.63 13.48 -2.52
C VAL A 220 10.00 13.92 -3.03
N ASP A 221 10.78 14.63 -2.20
CA ASP A 221 12.13 15.05 -2.55
C ASP A 221 13.02 13.86 -2.90
N ALA A 222 12.96 12.77 -2.13
CA ALA A 222 13.75 11.57 -2.38
C ALA A 222 13.32 10.81 -3.65
N ILE A 223 12.04 10.85 -4.03
CA ILE A 223 11.55 10.30 -5.30
C ILE A 223 12.07 11.14 -6.48
N LEU A 224 11.97 12.46 -6.38
CA LEU A 224 12.37 13.40 -7.44
C LEU A 224 13.90 13.55 -7.57
N ASP A 225 14.66 13.25 -6.53
CA ASP A 225 16.14 13.14 -6.54
C ASP A 225 16.62 11.93 -7.37
N GLU A 226 15.72 11.00 -7.69
CA GLU A 226 15.95 9.80 -8.52
C GLU A 226 17.12 8.90 -8.07
N THR A 227 17.58 9.04 -6.82
CA THR A 227 18.76 8.31 -6.31
C THR A 227 18.53 6.82 -6.10
N VAL A 228 17.27 6.37 -6.02
CA VAL A 228 16.89 4.96 -5.86
C VAL A 228 16.37 4.35 -7.15
N CYS A 229 15.50 5.08 -7.85
CA CYS A 229 14.94 4.74 -9.15
C CYS A 229 14.48 6.01 -9.84
N SER A 230 14.22 5.95 -11.14
CA SER A 230 13.61 7.10 -11.82
C SER A 230 12.19 7.36 -11.28
N THR A 231 11.77 8.61 -11.36
CA THR A 231 10.42 9.04 -10.96
C THR A 231 9.35 8.27 -11.75
N ALA A 232 9.60 8.02 -13.04
CA ALA A 232 8.70 7.26 -13.90
C ALA A 232 8.54 5.81 -13.43
N MET A 233 9.62 5.13 -13.05
CA MET A 233 9.55 3.78 -12.50
C MET A 233 8.80 3.74 -11.17
N PHE A 234 8.95 4.75 -10.32
CA PHE A 234 8.20 4.84 -9.06
C PHE A 234 6.70 4.96 -9.30
N VAL A 235 6.29 5.87 -10.20
CA VAL A 235 4.88 6.10 -10.55
C VAL A 235 4.26 4.84 -11.16
N GLU A 236 4.93 4.25 -12.15
CA GLU A 236 4.54 2.99 -12.79
C GLU A 236 4.37 1.87 -11.75
N GLY A 237 5.37 1.66 -10.88
CA GLY A 237 5.32 0.64 -9.84
C GLY A 237 4.19 0.85 -8.84
N THR A 238 3.91 2.11 -8.47
CA THR A 238 2.79 2.48 -7.59
C THR A 238 1.45 2.11 -8.20
N ILE A 239 1.25 2.41 -9.49
CA ILE A 239 0.03 2.03 -10.22
C ILE A 239 -0.09 0.51 -10.31
N GLN A 240 1.00 -0.17 -10.66
CA GLN A 240 1.04 -1.63 -10.78
C GLN A 240 0.69 -2.33 -9.47
N ARG A 241 1.06 -1.79 -8.31
CA ARG A 241 0.63 -2.33 -7.00
C ARG A 241 -0.89 -2.40 -6.93
N LEU A 242 -1.60 -1.29 -7.15
CA LEU A 242 -3.06 -1.33 -7.07
C LEU A 242 -3.66 -2.31 -8.08
N MET A 243 -3.13 -2.33 -9.30
CA MET A 243 -3.65 -3.18 -10.39
C MET A 243 -3.54 -4.69 -10.10
N ARG A 244 -2.61 -5.12 -9.24
CA ARG A 244 -2.42 -6.54 -8.90
C ARG A 244 -3.29 -7.02 -7.73
N LEU A 245 -3.69 -6.13 -6.82
CA LEU A 245 -4.45 -6.49 -5.61
C LEU A 245 -5.77 -7.25 -5.88
N PRO A 246 -6.58 -6.92 -6.90
CA PRO A 246 -7.81 -7.65 -7.17
C PRO A 246 -7.62 -9.10 -7.65
N SER A 247 -6.42 -9.43 -8.10
CA SER A 247 -6.06 -10.74 -8.66
C SER A 247 -4.85 -11.31 -7.95
N ILE A 248 -4.77 -11.11 -6.63
CA ILE A 248 -3.68 -11.58 -5.79
C ILE A 248 -3.47 -13.10 -5.89
N ASN A 249 -4.54 -13.86 -6.06
CA ASN A 249 -4.50 -15.30 -6.26
C ASN A 249 -3.89 -15.73 -7.61
N LYS A 250 -3.64 -14.79 -8.54
CA LYS A 250 -2.87 -15.07 -9.77
C LYS A 250 -1.37 -14.99 -9.54
N ILE A 251 -0.93 -14.59 -8.35
CA ILE A 251 0.46 -14.69 -7.93
C ILE A 251 0.71 -16.15 -7.53
N GLU A 252 1.74 -16.78 -8.13
CA GLU A 252 1.97 -18.23 -8.06
C GLU A 252 1.98 -18.77 -6.62
N TYR A 253 2.71 -18.14 -5.70
CA TYR A 253 2.80 -18.56 -4.31
C TYR A 253 1.58 -18.19 -3.45
N LEU A 254 0.63 -17.44 -4.00
CA LEU A 254 -0.65 -17.08 -3.38
C LEU A 254 -1.85 -17.72 -4.10
N ALA A 255 -1.61 -18.66 -5.01
CA ALA A 255 -2.65 -19.31 -5.81
C ALA A 255 -3.64 -20.14 -4.96
N ASN A 256 -3.28 -20.44 -3.71
CA ASN A 256 -4.16 -21.09 -2.76
C ASN A 256 -5.23 -20.15 -2.17
N LEU A 257 -5.14 -18.83 -2.40
CA LEU A 257 -6.14 -17.89 -1.94
C LEU A 257 -7.38 -17.97 -2.84
N PRO A 258 -8.59 -17.94 -2.25
CA PRO A 258 -9.82 -17.96 -3.03
C PRO A 258 -9.96 -16.70 -3.87
N ASP A 259 -10.66 -16.84 -5.00
CA ASP A 259 -11.03 -15.72 -5.86
C ASP A 259 -11.82 -14.64 -5.12
N THR A 260 -12.35 -14.91 -3.93
CA THR A 260 -13.14 -13.99 -3.10
C THR A 260 -12.29 -13.10 -2.17
N THR A 261 -10.99 -13.37 -2.02
CA THR A 261 -10.08 -12.59 -1.16
C THR A 261 -10.04 -11.12 -1.60
N SER A 262 -10.10 -10.22 -0.62
CA SER A 262 -10.07 -8.76 -0.82
C SER A 262 -9.00 -8.13 0.07
N GLU A 263 -8.07 -7.40 -0.53
CA GLU A 263 -6.91 -6.79 0.15
C GLU A 263 -7.14 -5.29 0.38
N ILE A 264 -8.22 -4.96 1.11
CA ILE A 264 -8.74 -3.58 1.19
C ILE A 264 -7.75 -2.66 1.92
N ALA A 265 -7.07 -3.14 2.96
CA ALA A 265 -6.04 -2.37 3.64
C ALA A 265 -4.89 -1.96 2.70
N ASN A 266 -4.42 -2.87 1.84
CA ASN A 266 -3.38 -2.56 0.86
C ASN A 266 -3.87 -1.58 -0.23
N ILE A 267 -5.12 -1.74 -0.67
CA ILE A 267 -5.77 -0.83 -1.63
C ILE A 267 -5.83 0.58 -1.05
N ARG A 268 -6.34 0.70 0.18
CA ARG A 268 -6.42 1.98 0.92
C ARG A 268 -5.07 2.66 1.02
N ILE A 269 -4.03 1.93 1.43
CA ILE A 269 -2.67 2.47 1.54
C ILE A 269 -2.18 2.98 0.19
N THR A 270 -2.36 2.23 -0.90
CA THR A 270 -1.89 2.62 -2.24
C THR A 270 -2.59 3.88 -2.74
N ILE A 271 -3.91 3.96 -2.58
CA ILE A 271 -4.71 5.13 -2.99
C ILE A 271 -4.32 6.34 -2.16
N MET A 272 -4.19 6.19 -0.83
CA MET A 272 -3.82 7.29 0.05
C MET A 272 -2.40 7.79 -0.21
N VAL A 273 -1.43 6.91 -0.44
CA VAL A 273 -0.07 7.28 -0.89
C VAL A 273 -0.13 8.06 -2.20
N THR A 274 -0.86 7.55 -3.19
CA THR A 274 -1.00 8.21 -4.49
C THR A 274 -1.59 9.61 -4.33
N HIS A 275 -2.70 9.73 -3.59
CA HIS A 275 -3.36 10.99 -3.27
C HIS A 275 -2.39 11.99 -2.62
N ARG A 276 -1.66 11.57 -1.57
CA ARG A 276 -0.74 12.44 -0.85
C ARG A 276 0.41 12.92 -1.75
N LEU A 277 1.02 12.03 -2.52
CA LEU A 277 2.07 12.39 -3.47
C LEU A 277 1.59 13.43 -4.50
N MET A 278 0.40 13.23 -5.05
CA MET A 278 -0.22 14.17 -5.98
C MET A 278 -0.53 15.53 -5.35
N THR A 279 -0.98 15.56 -4.10
CA THR A 279 -1.23 16.82 -3.39
C THR A 279 0.04 17.56 -2.96
N THR A 280 1.13 16.81 -2.70
CA THR A 280 2.42 17.40 -2.26
C THR A 280 3.26 17.86 -3.45
N SER A 281 3.16 17.24 -4.63
CA SER A 281 3.98 17.57 -5.80
C SER A 281 3.17 17.70 -7.10
N PRO A 282 3.15 18.90 -7.73
CA PRO A 282 2.56 19.09 -9.06
C PRO A 282 3.21 18.22 -10.15
N THR A 283 4.51 17.91 -10.02
CA THR A 283 5.22 17.04 -10.95
C THR A 283 4.67 15.61 -10.87
N LEU A 284 4.57 15.05 -9.66
CA LEU A 284 4.00 13.72 -9.47
C LEU A 284 2.52 13.69 -9.86
N TYR A 285 1.76 14.76 -9.57
CA TYR A 285 0.39 14.93 -10.06
C TYR A 285 0.33 14.74 -11.59
N SER A 286 1.09 15.51 -12.36
CA SER A 286 1.09 15.40 -13.83
C SER A 286 1.40 13.97 -14.26
N MET A 287 2.44 13.35 -13.68
CA MET A 287 2.86 12.01 -14.05
C MET A 287 1.79 10.94 -13.77
N PHE A 288 1.12 10.98 -12.62
CA PHE A 288 0.01 10.07 -12.34
C PHE A 288 -1.18 10.30 -13.29
N MET A 289 -1.51 11.57 -13.57
CA MET A 289 -2.62 11.90 -14.49
C MET A 289 -2.32 11.47 -15.93
N ASP A 290 -1.08 11.65 -16.40
CA ASP A 290 -0.63 11.26 -17.74
C ASP A 290 -0.68 9.73 -17.94
N GLN A 291 -0.51 8.96 -16.87
CA GLN A 291 -0.68 7.51 -16.87
C GLN A 291 -2.15 7.04 -16.74
N ASN A 292 -3.12 7.94 -16.79
CA ASN A 292 -4.56 7.65 -16.58
C ASN A 292 -4.84 6.97 -15.23
N THR A 293 -4.08 7.31 -14.19
CA THR A 293 -4.19 6.68 -12.86
C THR A 293 -5.61 6.66 -12.28
N PRO A 294 -6.40 7.77 -12.32
CA PRO A 294 -7.77 7.74 -11.80
C PRO A 294 -8.64 6.67 -12.47
N GLN A 295 -8.49 6.53 -13.80
CA GLN A 295 -9.22 5.56 -14.60
C GLN A 295 -8.90 4.13 -14.18
N LEU A 296 -7.61 3.82 -14.07
CA LEU A 296 -7.11 2.49 -13.68
C LEU A 296 -7.57 2.12 -12.28
N TYR A 297 -7.53 3.08 -11.35
CA TYR A 297 -7.89 2.86 -9.96
C TYR A 297 -9.40 2.62 -9.80
N ILE A 298 -10.24 3.41 -10.48
CA ILE A 298 -11.69 3.20 -10.48
C ILE A 298 -12.06 1.84 -11.08
N LYS A 299 -11.38 1.43 -12.14
CA LYS A 299 -11.59 0.10 -12.74
C LYS A 299 -11.28 -1.04 -11.77
N VAL A 300 -10.24 -0.87 -10.93
CA VAL A 300 -9.91 -1.82 -9.86
C VAL A 300 -11.02 -1.86 -8.81
N LEU A 301 -11.43 -0.69 -8.29
CA LEU A 301 -12.47 -0.62 -7.26
C LEU A 301 -13.80 -1.16 -7.76
N SER A 302 -14.21 -0.80 -8.98
CA SER A 302 -15.45 -1.27 -9.61
C SER A 302 -15.52 -2.79 -9.69
N ARG A 303 -14.44 -3.45 -10.11
CA ARG A 303 -14.33 -4.92 -10.14
C ARG A 303 -14.44 -5.56 -8.76
N LEU A 304 -13.90 -4.91 -7.73
CA LEU A 304 -14.00 -5.41 -6.36
C LEU A 304 -15.39 -5.25 -5.78
N THR A 305 -16.04 -4.11 -6.05
CA THR A 305 -17.43 -3.87 -5.67
C THR A 305 -18.37 -4.87 -6.34
N ASP A 306 -18.21 -5.09 -7.64
CA ASP A 306 -18.93 -6.12 -8.43
C ASP A 306 -18.75 -7.52 -7.83
N LYS A 307 -17.50 -7.90 -7.57
CA LYS A 307 -17.16 -9.16 -6.94
C LYS A 307 -17.84 -9.33 -5.58
N ILE A 308 -17.78 -8.33 -4.70
CA ILE A 308 -18.40 -8.36 -3.36
C ILE A 308 -19.93 -8.43 -3.48
N PHE A 309 -20.51 -7.67 -4.41
CA PHE A 309 -21.94 -7.66 -4.68
C PHE A 309 -22.46 -9.04 -5.08
N HIS A 310 -21.72 -9.75 -5.94
CA HIS A 310 -22.10 -11.09 -6.42
C HIS A 310 -21.64 -12.26 -5.52
N LEU A 311 -21.05 -12.01 -4.35
CA LEU A 311 -20.71 -13.10 -3.44
C LEU A 311 -21.99 -13.80 -2.95
N ASN A 312 -22.20 -15.05 -3.36
CA ASN A 312 -23.25 -15.93 -2.84
C ASN A 312 -22.74 -16.66 -1.58
N PHE A 313 -22.79 -16.01 -0.41
CA PHE A 313 -22.57 -16.71 0.87
C PHE A 313 -23.90 -16.83 1.61
N PRO A 314 -24.15 -17.94 2.33
CA PRO A 314 -25.30 -18.05 3.21
C PRO A 314 -25.25 -16.93 4.26
N LEU A 315 -26.33 -16.16 4.35
CA LEU A 315 -26.41 -14.88 5.04
C LEU A 315 -26.57 -15.08 6.56
N SER A 316 -25.45 -15.20 7.28
CA SER A 316 -25.43 -14.83 8.70
C SER A 316 -25.27 -13.30 8.82
N GLY A 317 -25.77 -12.71 9.93
CA GLY A 317 -25.72 -11.26 10.15
C GLY A 317 -24.32 -10.67 10.05
N ASP A 318 -23.32 -11.34 10.63
CA ASP A 318 -21.91 -10.90 10.64
C ASP A 318 -21.32 -10.78 9.22
N ILE A 319 -21.77 -11.62 8.28
CA ILE A 319 -21.31 -11.60 6.88
C ILE A 319 -21.91 -10.41 6.15
N ILE A 320 -23.15 -10.03 6.45
CA ILE A 320 -23.80 -8.84 5.88
C ILE A 320 -23.06 -7.60 6.33
N GLU A 321 -22.81 -7.45 7.64
CA GLU A 321 -22.11 -6.28 8.20
C GLU A 321 -20.70 -6.13 7.63
N ALA A 322 -19.96 -7.24 7.51
CA ALA A 322 -18.64 -7.22 6.89
C ALA A 322 -18.68 -6.79 5.42
N ARG A 323 -19.68 -7.22 4.64
CA ARG A 323 -19.84 -6.77 3.25
C ARG A 323 -20.17 -5.28 3.15
N GLN A 324 -21.10 -4.80 3.96
CA GLN A 324 -21.49 -3.40 3.99
C GLN A 324 -20.27 -2.53 4.30
N THR A 325 -19.52 -2.90 5.35
CA THR A 325 -18.26 -2.22 5.72
C THR A 325 -17.29 -2.15 4.55
N ARG A 326 -17.03 -3.27 3.86
CA ARG A 326 -16.11 -3.31 2.71
C ARG A 326 -16.59 -2.44 1.54
N ILE A 327 -17.88 -2.41 1.26
CA ILE A 327 -18.47 -1.57 0.21
C ILE A 327 -18.33 -0.09 0.56
N THR A 328 -18.60 0.28 1.81
CA THR A 328 -18.40 1.63 2.32
C THR A 328 -16.96 2.08 2.09
N GLU A 329 -15.98 1.27 2.48
CA GLU A 329 -14.57 1.59 2.30
C GLU A 329 -14.17 1.75 0.82
N LEU A 330 -14.63 0.86 -0.06
CA LEU A 330 -14.37 0.99 -1.50
C LEU A 330 -15.03 2.24 -2.09
N THR A 331 -16.21 2.61 -1.58
CA THR A 331 -16.94 3.80 -2.03
C THR A 331 -16.26 5.08 -1.55
N GLU A 332 -15.79 5.14 -0.30
CA GLU A 332 -14.96 6.25 0.22
C GLU A 332 -13.72 6.47 -0.67
N LEU A 333 -12.99 5.39 -0.97
CA LEU A 333 -11.79 5.44 -1.80
C LEU A 333 -12.08 5.89 -3.23
N ALA A 334 -13.20 5.46 -3.81
CA ALA A 334 -13.64 5.94 -5.11
C ALA A 334 -13.99 7.44 -5.08
N GLY A 335 -14.60 7.91 -3.98
CA GLY A 335 -14.88 9.33 -3.72
C GLY A 335 -13.63 10.20 -3.79
N ASP A 336 -12.52 9.74 -3.20
CA ASP A 336 -11.24 10.45 -3.29
C ASP A 336 -10.73 10.50 -4.74
N ILE A 337 -10.78 9.38 -5.47
CA ILE A 337 -10.23 9.27 -6.83
C ILE A 337 -10.98 10.14 -7.83
N VAL A 338 -12.32 10.22 -7.75
CA VAL A 338 -13.12 11.03 -8.68
C VAL A 338 -12.85 12.53 -8.54
N GLN A 339 -12.28 12.97 -7.43
CA GLN A 339 -11.85 14.36 -7.22
C GLN A 339 -10.45 14.66 -7.76
N TRP A 340 -9.61 13.65 -8.04
CA TRP A 340 -8.24 13.92 -8.52
C TRP A 340 -8.19 14.74 -9.82
N PRO A 341 -9.09 14.54 -10.81
CA PRO A 341 -9.13 15.40 -11.98
C PRO A 341 -9.45 16.87 -11.67
N THR A 342 -10.16 17.17 -10.59
CA THR A 342 -10.58 18.54 -10.24
C THR A 342 -9.49 19.32 -9.49
N MET A 343 -8.42 18.65 -9.06
CA MET A 343 -7.27 19.28 -8.40
C MET A 343 -6.47 20.21 -9.33
N THR A 344 -6.67 20.11 -10.65
CA THR A 344 -6.12 21.06 -11.63
C THR A 344 -7.19 21.51 -12.62
N SER A 345 -6.94 22.62 -13.31
CA SER A 345 -7.89 23.21 -14.27
C SER A 345 -7.85 22.55 -15.66
N SER A 346 -6.92 21.62 -15.90
CA SER A 346 -6.67 21.06 -17.23
C SER A 346 -7.25 19.65 -17.40
N SER A 347 -7.80 19.35 -18.57
CA SER A 347 -8.27 18.01 -18.95
C SER A 347 -9.32 17.38 -18.01
N VAL A 348 -9.95 18.15 -17.11
CA VAL A 348 -10.96 17.68 -16.14
C VAL A 348 -12.04 16.86 -16.85
N LEU A 349 -12.62 17.42 -17.91
CA LEU A 349 -13.66 16.76 -18.67
C LEU A 349 -13.20 15.42 -19.27
N LYS A 350 -12.02 15.40 -19.90
CA LYS A 350 -11.45 14.19 -20.50
C LYS A 350 -11.27 13.10 -19.44
N ASN A 351 -10.73 13.47 -18.28
CA ASN A 351 -10.44 12.55 -17.18
C ASN A 351 -11.72 12.03 -16.51
N ILE A 352 -12.71 12.89 -16.24
CA ILE A 352 -13.99 12.47 -15.66
C ILE A 352 -14.75 11.55 -16.61
N LYS A 353 -14.79 11.84 -17.92
CA LYS A 353 -15.36 10.91 -18.90
C LYS A 353 -14.69 9.55 -18.87
N SER A 354 -13.36 9.53 -18.81
CA SER A 354 -12.58 8.30 -18.76
C SER A 354 -12.88 7.47 -17.50
N ILE A 355 -13.00 8.14 -16.35
CA ILE A 355 -13.41 7.53 -15.07
C ILE A 355 -14.80 6.91 -15.18
N MET A 356 -15.78 7.64 -15.74
CA MET A 356 -17.14 7.13 -15.94
C MET A 356 -17.15 5.88 -16.82
N SER A 357 -16.46 5.93 -17.97
CA SER A 357 -16.36 4.79 -18.90
C SER A 357 -15.56 3.59 -18.34
N SER A 358 -14.91 3.73 -17.18
CA SER A 358 -14.03 2.70 -16.63
C SER A 358 -14.59 1.98 -15.42
N GLY A 359 -15.86 2.21 -15.08
CA GLY A 359 -16.54 1.46 -14.03
C GLY A 359 -17.09 2.29 -12.89
N ALA A 360 -16.98 3.63 -12.92
CA ALA A 360 -17.47 4.46 -11.81
C ALA A 360 -18.99 4.36 -11.66
N THR A 361 -19.70 4.19 -12.77
CA THR A 361 -21.16 4.08 -12.81
C THR A 361 -21.62 2.74 -12.26
N GLU A 362 -20.94 1.67 -12.62
CA GLU A 362 -21.15 0.30 -12.15
C GLU A 362 -20.76 0.17 -10.67
N LEU A 363 -19.70 0.87 -10.23
CA LEU A 363 -19.32 0.93 -8.82
C LEU A 363 -20.44 1.52 -7.98
N LEU A 364 -20.98 2.67 -8.38
CA LEU A 364 -22.18 3.23 -7.73
C LEU A 364 -23.31 2.19 -7.75
N GLY A 365 -23.47 1.50 -8.89
CA GLY A 365 -24.43 0.42 -9.19
C GLY A 365 -24.50 -0.60 -8.06
N HIS A 366 -23.35 -1.21 -7.84
CA HIS A 366 -23.15 -2.31 -6.92
C HIS A 366 -23.02 -1.86 -5.46
N SER A 367 -22.54 -0.63 -5.21
CA SER A 367 -22.44 -0.09 -3.84
C SER A 367 -23.80 0.25 -3.26
N TYR A 368 -24.68 0.89 -4.04
CA TYR A 368 -25.96 1.42 -3.56
C TYR A 368 -26.82 0.46 -2.71
N PRO A 369 -27.14 -0.78 -3.17
CA PRO A 369 -27.99 -1.70 -2.41
C PRO A 369 -27.32 -2.24 -1.13
N LEU A 370 -25.99 -2.12 -1.03
CA LEU A 370 -25.21 -2.60 0.11
C LEU A 370 -24.83 -1.48 1.09
N LEU A 371 -25.16 -0.22 0.79
CA LEU A 371 -24.93 0.90 1.70
C LEU A 371 -26.13 1.06 2.65
N SER A 372 -25.90 0.75 3.93
CA SER A 372 -26.86 0.96 5.00
C SER A 372 -27.36 2.41 5.03
N THR A 373 -28.65 2.61 5.32
CA THR A 373 -29.23 3.95 5.51
C THR A 373 -28.65 4.68 6.72
N ASP A 374 -28.09 3.94 7.67
CA ASP A 374 -27.50 4.50 8.88
C ASP A 374 -25.99 4.79 8.73
N ASP A 375 -25.37 4.33 7.63
CA ASP A 375 -23.95 4.56 7.36
C ASP A 375 -23.71 5.90 6.65
N THR A 376 -23.65 6.97 7.42
CA THR A 376 -23.45 8.33 6.92
C THR A 376 -22.20 8.48 6.04
N ARG A 377 -21.12 7.76 6.35
CA ARG A 377 -19.86 7.88 5.60
C ARG A 377 -19.96 7.32 4.19
N GLY A 378 -20.48 6.10 4.05
CA GLY A 378 -20.71 5.50 2.75
C GLY A 378 -21.68 6.31 1.89
N LEU A 379 -22.69 6.92 2.53
CA LEU A 379 -23.65 7.81 1.87
C LEU A 379 -23.03 9.11 1.37
N GLU A 380 -22.21 9.78 2.18
CA GLU A 380 -21.50 11.00 1.79
C GLU A 380 -20.53 10.72 0.62
N ALA A 381 -19.80 9.61 0.68
CA ALA A 381 -18.92 9.19 -0.40
C ALA A 381 -19.71 8.90 -1.70
N PHE A 382 -20.82 8.15 -1.59
CA PHE A 382 -21.70 7.89 -2.72
C PHE A 382 -22.21 9.19 -3.35
N ASN A 383 -22.71 10.11 -2.54
CA ASN A 383 -23.23 11.40 -3.03
C ASN A 383 -22.13 12.23 -3.69
N THR A 384 -20.92 12.23 -3.12
CA THR A 384 -19.77 12.93 -3.70
C THR A 384 -19.43 12.41 -5.09
N ILE A 385 -19.39 11.08 -5.27
CA ILE A 385 -19.19 10.46 -6.58
C ILE A 385 -20.35 10.83 -7.50
N PHE A 386 -21.58 10.59 -7.07
CA PHE A 386 -22.78 10.84 -7.86
C PHE A 386 -22.85 12.27 -8.38
N GLU A 387 -22.68 13.27 -7.52
CA GLU A 387 -22.75 14.69 -7.90
C GLU A 387 -21.61 15.10 -8.84
N THR A 388 -20.41 14.57 -8.59
CA THR A 388 -19.27 14.78 -9.47
C THR A 388 -19.58 14.23 -10.86
N LEU A 389 -20.04 12.98 -10.96
CA LEU A 389 -20.34 12.34 -12.24
C LEU A 389 -21.55 12.98 -12.94
N ARG A 390 -22.61 13.33 -12.19
CA ARG A 390 -23.83 13.98 -12.67
C ARG A 390 -23.54 15.27 -13.42
N SER A 391 -22.61 16.06 -12.90
CA SER A 391 -22.16 17.32 -13.52
C SER A 391 -21.57 17.12 -14.94
N TYR A 392 -21.16 15.89 -15.25
CA TYR A 392 -20.61 15.49 -16.56
C TYR A 392 -21.40 14.31 -17.18
N ALA A 393 -22.64 14.06 -16.75
CA ALA A 393 -23.44 12.96 -17.27
C ALA A 393 -24.12 13.30 -18.61
N LEU A 394 -24.27 14.58 -18.94
CA LEU A 394 -24.90 15.05 -20.18
C LEU A 394 -24.03 14.85 -21.44
N TYR A 395 -22.84 14.26 -21.31
CA TYR A 395 -21.99 14.01 -22.47
C TYR A 395 -22.50 12.77 -23.25
N PRO A 396 -22.71 12.87 -24.58
CA PRO A 396 -23.33 11.79 -25.37
C PRO A 396 -22.66 10.42 -25.26
N GLN A 397 -21.34 10.41 -25.05
CA GLN A 397 -20.53 9.18 -24.94
C GLN A 397 -20.74 8.44 -23.60
N VAL A 398 -21.37 9.08 -22.62
CA VAL A 398 -21.46 8.59 -21.24
C VAL A 398 -22.90 8.52 -20.74
N ILE A 399 -23.76 9.42 -21.22
CA ILE A 399 -25.16 9.55 -20.80
C ILE A 399 -25.94 8.23 -20.86
N SER A 400 -25.74 7.40 -21.90
CA SER A 400 -26.45 6.11 -22.03
C SER A 400 -26.05 5.10 -20.95
N SER A 401 -24.74 4.99 -20.66
CA SER A 401 -24.24 4.11 -19.61
C SER A 401 -24.67 4.60 -18.24
N PHE A 402 -24.60 5.92 -18.00
CA PHE A 402 -25.06 6.51 -16.76
C PHE A 402 -26.55 6.29 -16.54
N ILE A 403 -27.40 6.50 -17.55
CA ILE A 403 -28.85 6.21 -17.49
C ILE A 403 -29.09 4.73 -17.19
N LYS A 404 -28.43 3.81 -17.90
CA LYS A 404 -28.63 2.37 -17.71
C LYS A 404 -28.35 1.92 -16.27
N GLU A 405 -27.23 2.36 -15.70
CA GLU A 405 -26.91 2.05 -14.31
C GLU A 405 -27.91 2.74 -13.35
N LEU A 406 -28.38 3.95 -13.69
CA LEU A 406 -29.43 4.64 -12.93
C LEU A 406 -30.77 3.90 -12.91
N GLU A 407 -31.19 3.38 -14.06
CA GLU A 407 -32.40 2.57 -14.22
C GLU A 407 -32.31 1.26 -13.44
N TRP A 408 -31.11 0.67 -13.37
CA TRP A 408 -30.87 -0.53 -12.58
C TRP A 408 -31.10 -0.27 -11.07
N TYR A 409 -30.72 0.89 -10.52
CA TYR A 409 -31.09 1.27 -9.14
C TYR A 409 -32.60 1.32 -8.95
N ARG A 410 -33.33 1.88 -9.92
CA ARG A 410 -34.78 2.06 -9.82
C ARG A 410 -35.52 0.72 -9.83
N ILE A 411 -35.02 -0.24 -10.62
CA ILE A 411 -35.64 -1.57 -10.77
C ILE A 411 -35.26 -2.51 -9.61
N GLY A 412 -34.00 -2.48 -9.15
CA GLY A 412 -33.52 -3.35 -8.08
C GLY A 412 -34.27 -3.16 -6.75
N ARG A 413 -34.64 -1.92 -6.41
CA ARG A 413 -35.33 -1.59 -5.15
C ARG A 413 -36.86 -1.67 -5.21
N ALA A 414 -37.45 -1.57 -6.40
CA ALA A 414 -38.90 -1.81 -6.57
C ALA A 414 -39.32 -3.22 -6.09
N ASN A 415 -38.35 -4.13 -5.93
CA ASN A 415 -38.54 -5.49 -5.46
C ASN A 415 -38.25 -5.70 -3.96
N ASP A 416 -37.85 -4.66 -3.21
CA ASP A 416 -37.59 -4.76 -1.76
C ASP A 416 -38.32 -3.64 -0.97
N PRO A 417 -39.65 -3.79 -0.74
CA PRO A 417 -40.52 -2.75 -0.20
C PRO A 417 -40.44 -2.58 1.33
N GLU A 418 -39.66 -3.40 2.05
CA GLU A 418 -39.56 -3.33 3.52
C GLU A 418 -38.60 -2.24 4.01
N ASP A 419 -37.66 -1.83 3.17
CA ASP A 419 -36.78 -0.70 3.41
C ASP A 419 -37.53 0.61 3.09
N GLY A 420 -37.89 1.39 4.11
CA GLY A 420 -38.63 2.65 3.96
C GLY A 420 -38.05 3.67 2.94
N PRO A 421 -38.71 4.83 2.78
CA PRO A 421 -38.37 5.80 1.74
C PRO A 421 -36.90 6.26 1.89
N ASN A 422 -36.07 5.92 0.90
CA ASN A 422 -34.68 6.31 0.89
C ASN A 422 -34.55 7.71 0.31
N PRO A 423 -34.01 8.70 1.06
CA PRO A 423 -33.83 10.07 0.58
C PRO A 423 -33.08 10.16 -0.77
N ARG A 424 -32.24 9.14 -1.07
CA ARG A 424 -31.46 9.02 -2.31
C ARG A 424 -32.31 8.73 -3.55
N GLU A 425 -33.50 8.14 -3.37
CA GLU A 425 -34.40 7.80 -4.47
C GLU A 425 -34.88 9.04 -5.21
N GLY A 426 -35.18 10.12 -4.47
CA GLY A 426 -35.55 11.41 -5.08
C GLY A 426 -34.41 11.98 -5.94
N LEU A 427 -33.17 11.90 -5.46
CA LEU A 427 -32.00 12.42 -6.18
C LEU A 427 -31.73 11.63 -7.48
N VAL A 428 -31.72 10.30 -7.38
CA VAL A 428 -31.48 9.38 -8.51
C VAL A 428 -32.63 9.48 -9.52
N ASN A 429 -33.89 9.45 -9.07
CA ASN A 429 -35.05 9.53 -9.95
C ASN A 429 -35.14 10.88 -10.66
N ASN A 430 -34.93 12.00 -9.98
CA ASN A 430 -34.92 13.31 -10.60
C ASN A 430 -33.81 13.44 -11.65
N THR A 431 -32.63 12.90 -11.35
CA THR A 431 -31.50 12.90 -12.28
C THR A 431 -31.80 12.01 -13.49
N CYS A 432 -32.34 10.82 -13.29
CA CYS A 432 -32.73 9.90 -14.36
C CYS A 432 -33.79 10.51 -15.29
N LEU A 433 -34.86 11.09 -14.73
CA LEU A 433 -35.90 11.81 -15.49
C LEU A 433 -35.31 13.00 -16.28
N SER A 434 -34.41 13.77 -15.67
CA SER A 434 -33.71 14.85 -16.35
C SER A 434 -32.88 14.31 -17.52
N LEU A 435 -32.08 13.28 -17.32
CA LEU A 435 -31.22 12.74 -18.37
C LEU A 435 -32.01 12.09 -19.51
N HIS A 436 -33.10 11.36 -19.22
CA HIS A 436 -33.98 10.81 -20.26
C HIS A 436 -34.61 11.89 -21.14
N SER A 437 -34.95 13.06 -20.59
CA SER A 437 -35.51 14.15 -21.39
C SER A 437 -34.46 14.81 -22.29
N HIS A 438 -33.19 14.83 -21.89
CA HIS A 438 -32.09 15.40 -22.68
C HIS A 438 -31.46 14.41 -23.66
N PHE A 439 -31.55 13.10 -23.40
CA PHE A 439 -30.89 12.07 -24.21
C PHE A 439 -31.29 12.11 -25.70
N PRO A 440 -32.58 12.14 -26.08
CA PRO A 440 -32.99 12.22 -27.49
C PRO A 440 -32.46 13.47 -28.20
N ILE A 441 -32.44 14.61 -27.50
CA ILE A 441 -31.95 15.90 -28.04
C ILE A 441 -30.44 15.79 -28.34
N LEU A 442 -29.69 15.18 -27.43
CA LEU A 442 -28.24 15.05 -27.55
C LEU A 442 -27.79 13.97 -28.54
N THR A 443 -28.62 12.97 -28.82
CA THR A 443 -28.35 11.91 -29.80
C THR A 443 -28.82 12.25 -31.22
N ASP A 444 -30.00 12.87 -31.35
CA ASP A 444 -30.62 13.11 -32.67
C ASP A 444 -30.32 14.51 -33.24
N GLU A 445 -30.10 15.54 -32.41
CA GLU A 445 -29.89 16.92 -32.88
C GLU A 445 -28.42 17.38 -32.88
N ARG A 446 -27.47 16.48 -32.61
CA ARG A 446 -26.05 16.85 -32.48
C ARG A 446 -25.47 17.45 -33.77
N GLU A 447 -25.82 16.89 -34.94
CA GLU A 447 -25.42 17.47 -36.23
C GLU A 447 -26.02 18.86 -36.43
N ARG A 448 -27.31 19.06 -36.09
CA ARG A 448 -27.99 20.36 -36.16
C ARG A 448 -27.42 21.41 -35.19
N LEU A 449 -27.04 21.03 -33.98
CA LEU A 449 -26.47 21.95 -32.99
C LEU A 449 -25.03 22.36 -33.34
N CYS A 450 -24.22 21.45 -33.87
CA CYS A 450 -22.86 21.76 -34.31
C CYS A 450 -22.83 22.60 -35.60
N ASP A 451 -23.76 22.39 -36.53
CA ASP A 451 -23.86 23.19 -37.77
C ASP A 451 -24.28 24.65 -37.50
N ASN A 452 -25.03 24.90 -36.41
CA ASN A 452 -25.49 26.25 -36.06
C ASN A 452 -24.45 27.08 -35.26
N ILE A 453 -23.40 26.48 -34.71
CA ILE A 453 -22.32 27.21 -34.01
C ILE A 453 -21.38 27.91 -35.01
N HIS A 454 -21.24 27.40 -36.24
CA HIS A 454 -20.45 28.05 -37.30
C HIS A 454 -21.11 29.30 -37.90
N VAL A 455 -22.38 29.58 -37.56
CA VAL A 455 -23.13 30.73 -38.09
C VAL A 455 -22.94 32.01 -37.24
N TYR A 456 -22.42 31.90 -36.02
CA TYR A 456 -22.09 33.07 -35.18
C TYR A 456 -20.63 33.50 -35.37
N LYS A 457 -20.30 34.05 -36.53
CA LYS A 457 -19.18 35.01 -36.61
C LYS A 457 -19.68 36.31 -36.00
N PRO A 458 -19.05 36.88 -34.95
CA PRO A 458 -19.41 38.21 -34.50
C PRO A 458 -19.10 39.18 -35.63
N THR A 459 -20.13 39.86 -36.13
CA THR A 459 -19.95 41.04 -36.96
C THR A 459 -19.24 42.07 -36.10
N VAL A 460 -17.93 42.23 -36.30
CA VAL A 460 -17.17 43.33 -35.71
C VAL A 460 -17.77 44.61 -36.28
N ALA A 461 -18.60 45.28 -35.48
CA ALA A 461 -19.02 46.63 -35.77
C ALA A 461 -17.77 47.52 -35.72
N THR A 462 -17.30 47.92 -36.90
CA THR A 462 -16.39 49.05 -37.06
C THR A 462 -17.05 50.29 -36.46
N LEU A 463 -16.51 50.75 -35.32
CA LEU A 463 -16.75 52.09 -34.82
C LEU A 463 -15.93 53.06 -35.66
N ASN A 464 -16.60 54.10 -36.18
CA ASN A 464 -16.00 55.25 -36.85
C ASN A 464 -15.09 56.05 -35.91
#